data_AF-A0A1J5R128-F1
#
_entry.id   AF-A0A1J5R128-F1
#
_cell.length_a   1.000
_cell.length_b   1.000
_cell.length_c   1.000
_cell.angle_alpha   90.00
_cell.angle_beta   90.00
_cell.angle_gamma   90.00
#
_symmetry.space_group_name_H-M   'P 1'
#
loop_
_entity.id
_entity.type
_entity.pdbx_description
1 polymer ?
#
loop_
_entity_poly.entity_id
_entity_poly.type
_entity_poly.pdbx_seq_one_letter_code
_entity_poly.pdbx_strand_id
1 'polypeptide(L)'
;MSFKLRVSAILASLFCVLTISAVLPAAAWAQAAPASQALPASSAVVSPVTAPQPPAALPATESVKNPYGLDSLWRQGDFVARGTLLILVIMSMGTWYIGVVKALEQSKLLKQADEARKKFWQAGSIPDGVLTLHEDSAFRYIAEEGSKASEHHESSMLEQIDFNSWVGMSIQRAIETIGNRLQNGLAFLATVGSTAPFVGLFGTVWGIYHALTAIGIAGQASIDKVAGPVGESLIMTAMGLAVAVPAVLGYNWLVRRNKVAMENVRNFSGQLHMVLLSRGHSQAKVG
;
A
#
# COMPACT_ATOMS: atom_id res chain seq x y z
N MET A 1 38.80 -24.62 -9.14
CA MET A 1 37.61 -24.33 -9.97
C MET A 1 36.88 -23.13 -9.39
N SER A 2 37.55 -21.97 -9.36
CA SER A 2 37.20 -20.86 -8.47
C SER A 2 37.88 -19.56 -8.93
N PHE A 3 37.91 -19.33 -10.24
CA PHE A 3 38.47 -18.10 -10.83
C PHE A 3 37.62 -17.58 -12.00
N LYS A 4 36.94 -18.47 -12.75
CA LYS A 4 36.05 -18.08 -13.86
C LYS A 4 34.68 -17.52 -13.44
N LEU A 5 34.23 -17.72 -12.20
CA LEU A 5 32.94 -17.17 -11.72
C LEU A 5 33.04 -15.74 -11.17
N ARG A 6 34.25 -15.23 -10.87
CA ARG A 6 34.43 -13.86 -10.35
C ARG A 6 34.67 -12.81 -11.44
N VAL A 7 35.02 -13.23 -12.65
CA VAL A 7 35.23 -12.34 -13.80
C VAL A 7 33.91 -12.00 -14.52
N SER A 8 32.89 -12.85 -14.42
CA SER A 8 31.57 -12.58 -15.02
C SER A 8 30.70 -11.61 -14.20
N ALA A 9 31.04 -11.35 -12.94
CA ALA A 9 30.32 -10.44 -12.05
C ALA A 9 30.82 -8.97 -12.10
N ILE A 10 31.99 -8.75 -12.73
CA ILE A 10 32.58 -7.41 -12.90
C ILE A 10 32.31 -6.85 -14.31
N LEU A 11 31.90 -7.69 -15.26
CA LEU A 11 31.49 -7.29 -16.62
C LEU A 11 29.99 -6.98 -16.76
N ALA A 12 29.17 -7.25 -15.74
CA ALA A 12 27.74 -6.89 -15.70
C ALA A 12 27.46 -5.58 -14.92
N SER A 13 28.49 -4.97 -14.32
CA SER A 13 28.39 -3.77 -13.49
C SER A 13 28.90 -2.50 -14.17
N LEU A 14 29.16 -2.54 -15.49
CA LEU A 14 29.76 -1.45 -16.28
C LEU A 14 28.85 -0.88 -17.39
N PHE A 15 27.55 -1.18 -17.38
CA PHE A 15 26.59 -0.70 -18.40
C PHE A 15 25.38 0.08 -17.86
N CYS A 16 25.46 0.65 -16.66
CA CYS A 16 24.36 1.45 -16.09
C CYS A 16 24.81 2.74 -15.39
N VAL A 17 25.92 3.34 -15.83
CA VAL A 17 26.33 4.67 -15.39
C VAL A 17 26.70 5.48 -16.63
N LEU A 18 25.71 6.20 -17.18
CA LEU A 18 25.84 7.47 -17.92
C LEU A 18 24.56 7.73 -18.72
N THR A 19 23.68 8.57 -18.16
CA THR A 19 22.92 9.66 -18.81
C THR A 19 21.76 10.08 -17.89
N ILE A 20 22.09 10.68 -16.75
CA ILE A 20 21.18 11.63 -16.09
C ILE A 20 21.98 12.91 -15.94
N SER A 21 22.01 13.69 -17.02
CA SER A 21 22.37 15.11 -16.96
C SER A 21 21.08 15.92 -17.02
N ALA A 22 20.87 16.65 -15.91
CA ALA A 22 20.23 17.96 -15.83
C ALA A 22 18.78 18.12 -16.33
N VAL A 23 17.83 18.07 -15.38
CA VAL A 23 16.84 19.15 -15.21
C VAL A 23 16.54 19.28 -13.71
N LEU A 24 17.19 20.22 -13.03
CA LEU A 24 16.69 20.76 -11.76
C LEU A 24 15.59 21.78 -12.10
N PRO A 25 14.43 21.81 -11.41
CA PRO A 25 13.56 22.96 -11.49
C PRO A 25 14.24 24.09 -10.71
N ALA A 26 14.75 25.08 -11.44
CA ALA A 26 15.15 26.34 -10.84
C ALA A 26 13.92 26.95 -10.15
N ALA A 27 14.05 27.23 -8.86
CA ALA A 27 13.10 28.05 -8.13
C ALA A 27 12.98 29.40 -8.85
N ALA A 28 11.83 29.65 -9.47
CA ALA A 28 11.49 30.92 -10.08
C ALA A 28 11.29 31.94 -8.95
N TRP A 29 12.32 32.73 -8.66
CA TRP A 29 12.17 33.96 -7.92
C TRP A 29 11.30 34.90 -8.76
N ALA A 30 10.22 35.40 -8.15
CA ALA A 30 9.37 36.43 -8.73
C ALA A 30 10.20 37.70 -8.96
N GLN A 31 10.59 37.96 -10.21
CA GLN A 31 11.16 39.24 -10.60
C GLN A 31 10.00 40.24 -10.74
N ALA A 32 9.95 41.24 -9.86
CA ALA A 32 9.03 42.36 -9.98
C ALA A 32 9.28 43.09 -11.31
N ALA A 33 8.23 43.29 -12.11
CA ALA A 33 8.27 44.05 -13.35
C ALA A 33 8.63 45.54 -13.06
N PRO A 34 9.36 46.23 -13.95
CA PRO A 34 9.61 47.66 -13.80
C PRO A 34 8.31 48.44 -13.96
N ALA A 35 8.10 49.43 -13.09
CA ALA A 35 6.97 50.34 -13.12
C ALA A 35 6.82 51.02 -14.49
N SER A 36 5.66 50.84 -15.13
CA SER A 36 5.27 51.56 -16.33
C SER A 36 5.04 53.03 -15.98
N GLN A 37 5.66 53.91 -16.77
CA GLN A 37 5.57 55.36 -16.64
C GLN A 37 4.12 55.82 -16.87
N ALA A 38 3.64 56.72 -16.00
CA ALA A 38 2.33 57.35 -16.11
C ALA A 38 2.29 58.32 -17.30
N LEU A 39 1.32 58.14 -18.19
CA LEU A 39 0.93 59.13 -19.21
C LEU A 39 0.12 60.26 -18.57
N PRO A 40 0.19 61.50 -19.08
CA PRO A 40 -0.49 62.65 -18.47
C PRO A 40 -2.02 62.56 -18.61
N ALA A 41 -2.69 63.07 -17.58
CA ALA A 41 -4.14 63.10 -17.43
C ALA A 41 -4.84 63.79 -18.62
N SER A 42 -5.71 63.04 -19.31
CA SER A 42 -6.75 63.63 -20.16
C SER A 42 -7.92 64.04 -19.28
N SER A 43 -8.34 65.30 -19.42
CA SER A 43 -9.43 65.94 -18.70
C SER A 43 -10.75 65.17 -18.82
N ALA A 44 -11.21 64.60 -17.72
CA ALA A 44 -12.53 64.01 -17.61
C ALA A 44 -13.60 65.10 -17.65
N VAL A 45 -14.49 65.02 -18.64
CA VAL A 45 -15.74 65.77 -18.70
C VAL A 45 -16.66 65.22 -17.60
N VAL A 46 -17.05 66.07 -16.66
CA VAL A 46 -17.98 65.75 -15.58
C VAL A 46 -19.38 65.56 -16.18
N SER A 47 -19.92 64.34 -16.11
CA SER A 47 -21.34 64.07 -16.31
C SER A 47 -22.07 64.02 -14.95
N PRO A 48 -23.36 64.37 -14.86
CA PRO A 48 -24.03 64.61 -13.58
C PRO A 48 -24.24 63.32 -12.78
N VAL A 49 -24.05 63.44 -11.47
CA VAL A 49 -24.26 62.39 -10.46
C VAL A 49 -25.74 61.99 -10.42
N THR A 50 -26.03 60.73 -10.75
CA THR A 50 -27.32 60.07 -10.44
C THR A 50 -27.28 59.54 -9.01
N ALA A 51 -28.39 59.72 -8.28
CA ALA A 51 -28.59 59.35 -6.87
C ALA A 51 -28.31 57.86 -6.55
N PRO A 52 -27.94 57.51 -5.30
CA PRO A 52 -27.52 56.17 -4.93
C PRO A 52 -28.68 55.16 -5.01
N GLN A 53 -28.47 54.08 -5.79
CA GLN A 53 -29.33 52.89 -5.77
C GLN A 53 -29.07 52.05 -4.50
N PRO A 54 -30.08 51.34 -3.95
CA PRO A 54 -29.93 50.47 -2.79
C PRO A 54 -28.89 49.37 -3.06
N PRO A 55 -28.17 48.86 -2.03
CA PRO A 55 -27.17 47.81 -2.22
C PRO A 55 -27.84 46.58 -2.84
N ALA A 56 -27.36 46.21 -4.03
CA ALA A 56 -27.75 44.98 -4.70
C ALA A 56 -27.55 43.80 -3.74
N ALA A 57 -28.56 42.93 -3.68
CA ALA A 57 -28.52 41.70 -2.92
C ALA A 57 -27.22 40.93 -3.24
N LEU A 58 -26.60 40.37 -2.19
CA LEU A 58 -25.42 39.52 -2.28
C LEU A 58 -25.60 38.54 -3.45
N PRO A 59 -24.63 38.42 -4.39
CA PRO A 59 -24.76 37.47 -5.46
C PRO A 59 -24.97 36.09 -4.83
N ALA A 60 -26.08 35.46 -5.19
CA ALA A 60 -26.31 34.06 -4.89
C ALA A 60 -25.04 33.30 -5.26
N THR A 61 -24.61 32.40 -4.38
CA THR A 61 -23.57 31.42 -4.66
C THR A 61 -24.02 30.61 -5.87
N GLU A 62 -23.70 31.11 -7.07
CA GLU A 62 -23.79 30.33 -8.30
C GLU A 62 -22.90 29.12 -8.05
N SER A 63 -23.51 27.94 -7.99
CA SER A 63 -22.78 26.69 -8.13
C SER A 63 -22.17 26.72 -9.53
N VAL A 64 -20.97 27.26 -9.64
CA VAL A 64 -20.13 27.17 -10.84
C VAL A 64 -19.95 25.69 -11.09
N LYS A 65 -20.77 25.16 -11.99
CA LYS A 65 -20.69 23.79 -12.47
C LYS A 65 -19.36 23.73 -13.21
N ASN A 66 -18.31 23.22 -12.56
CA ASN A 66 -16.99 23.16 -13.16
C ASN A 66 -17.09 22.32 -14.45
N PRO A 67 -16.86 22.92 -15.63
CA PRO A 67 -17.01 22.22 -16.91
C PRO A 67 -15.95 21.12 -17.12
N TYR A 68 -14.95 21.02 -16.24
CA TYR A 68 -13.81 20.09 -16.31
C TYR A 68 -13.85 19.02 -15.21
N GLY A 69 -15.04 18.49 -14.91
CA GLY A 69 -15.26 17.51 -13.84
C GLY A 69 -15.20 16.05 -14.30
N LEU A 70 -15.33 15.11 -13.35
CA LEU A 70 -15.41 13.67 -13.67
C LEU A 70 -16.55 13.32 -14.66
N ASP A 71 -17.62 14.14 -14.70
CA ASP A 71 -18.75 13.97 -15.63
C ASP A 71 -18.37 14.28 -17.09
N SER A 72 -17.52 15.28 -17.34
CA SER A 72 -17.02 15.58 -18.69
C SER A 72 -16.04 14.51 -19.16
N LEU A 73 -15.14 14.06 -18.28
CA LEU A 73 -14.27 12.90 -18.54
C LEU A 73 -15.06 11.63 -18.85
N TRP A 74 -16.22 11.40 -18.23
CA TRP A 74 -17.01 10.21 -18.54
C TRP A 74 -17.79 10.36 -19.86
N ARG A 75 -18.40 11.52 -20.12
CA ARG A 75 -19.21 11.75 -21.33
C ARG A 75 -18.37 11.96 -22.60
N GLN A 76 -17.26 12.67 -22.50
CA GLN A 76 -16.35 12.97 -23.61
C GLN A 76 -15.11 12.07 -23.65
N GLY A 77 -14.78 11.41 -22.53
CA GLY A 77 -13.56 10.60 -22.46
C GLY A 77 -13.64 9.34 -23.30
N ASP A 78 -12.54 9.14 -24.01
CA ASP A 78 -12.28 8.02 -24.89
C ASP A 78 -12.25 6.67 -24.14
N PHE A 79 -12.40 5.56 -24.85
CA PHE A 79 -12.50 4.21 -24.23
C PHE A 79 -11.32 3.91 -23.29
N VAL A 80 -10.12 4.34 -23.68
CA VAL A 80 -8.89 4.15 -22.89
C VAL A 80 -8.95 4.91 -21.55
N ALA A 81 -9.41 6.18 -21.55
CA ALA A 81 -9.49 6.97 -20.33
C ALA A 81 -10.45 6.35 -19.30
N ARG A 82 -11.61 5.87 -19.77
CA ARG A 82 -12.58 5.15 -18.91
C ARG A 82 -11.99 3.85 -18.37
N GLY A 83 -11.27 3.10 -19.20
CA GLY A 83 -10.57 1.89 -18.79
C GLY A 83 -9.52 2.15 -17.71
N THR A 84 -8.68 3.16 -17.89
CA THR A 84 -7.66 3.56 -16.91
C THR A 84 -8.31 3.98 -15.58
N LEU A 85 -9.40 4.75 -15.62
CA LEU A 85 -10.12 5.19 -14.42
C LEU A 85 -10.75 3.99 -13.69
N LEU A 86 -11.37 3.07 -14.42
CA LEU A 86 -11.94 1.85 -13.86
C LEU A 86 -10.87 1.00 -13.14
N ILE A 87 -9.70 0.84 -13.75
CA ILE A 87 -8.57 0.13 -13.14
C ILE A 87 -8.16 0.80 -11.82
N LEU A 88 -8.00 2.13 -11.81
CA LEU A 88 -7.67 2.88 -10.59
C LEU A 88 -8.72 2.70 -9.49
N VAL A 89 -10.01 2.69 -9.85
CA VAL A 89 -11.09 2.46 -8.88
C VAL A 89 -11.02 1.05 -8.28
N ILE A 90 -10.79 0.02 -9.09
CA ILE A 90 -10.64 -1.36 -8.61
C ILE A 90 -9.42 -1.49 -7.69
N MET A 91 -8.29 -0.88 -8.06
CA MET A 91 -7.08 -0.85 -7.22
C MET A 91 -7.33 -0.15 -5.88
N SER A 92 -8.09 0.95 -5.89
CA SER A 92 -8.50 1.69 -4.68
C SER A 92 -9.37 0.84 -3.76
N MET A 93 -10.42 0.22 -4.31
CA MET A 93 -11.32 -0.66 -3.54
C MET A 93 -10.56 -1.84 -2.94
N GLY A 94 -9.69 -2.48 -3.72
CA GLY A 94 -8.85 -3.58 -3.22
C GLY A 94 -7.92 -3.14 -2.09
N THR A 95 -7.34 -1.94 -2.18
CA THR A 95 -6.47 -1.38 -1.15
C THR A 95 -7.19 -1.23 0.19
N TRP A 96 -8.39 -0.62 0.18
CA TRP A 96 -9.19 -0.44 1.39
C TRP A 96 -9.69 -1.77 1.95
N TYR A 97 -10.19 -2.66 1.10
CA TYR A 97 -10.67 -3.98 1.52
C TYR A 97 -9.57 -4.79 2.21
N ILE A 98 -8.41 -4.96 1.56
CA ILE A 98 -7.29 -5.73 2.14
C ILE A 98 -6.77 -5.03 3.39
N GLY A 99 -6.66 -3.70 3.37
CA GLY A 99 -6.22 -2.91 4.53
C GLY A 99 -7.06 -3.19 5.78
N VAL A 100 -8.39 -3.14 5.66
CA VAL A 100 -9.31 -3.38 6.79
C VAL A 100 -9.26 -4.84 7.23
N VAL A 101 -9.39 -5.80 6.30
CA VAL A 101 -9.42 -7.23 6.63
C VAL A 101 -8.14 -7.65 7.36
N LYS A 102 -6.98 -7.25 6.86
CA LYS A 102 -5.69 -7.58 7.48
C LYS A 102 -5.48 -6.84 8.80
N ALA A 103 -5.94 -5.60 8.93
CA ALA A 103 -5.90 -4.89 10.20
C ALA A 103 -6.70 -5.61 11.29
N LEU A 104 -7.87 -6.16 10.95
CA LEU A 104 -8.71 -6.94 11.86
C LEU A 104 -8.07 -8.30 12.19
N GLU A 105 -7.56 -9.02 11.18
CA GLU A 105 -6.86 -10.30 11.36
C GLU A 105 -5.65 -10.16 12.30
N GLN A 106 -4.80 -9.15 12.08
CA GLN A 106 -3.66 -8.85 12.95
C GLN A 106 -4.09 -8.46 14.36
N SER A 107 -5.17 -7.67 14.49
CA SER A 107 -5.71 -7.28 15.80
C SER A 107 -6.27 -8.49 16.57
N LYS A 108 -6.92 -9.43 15.87
CA LYS A 108 -7.39 -10.70 16.44
C LYS A 108 -6.20 -11.53 16.95
N LEU A 109 -5.15 -11.68 16.14
CA LEU A 109 -3.95 -12.43 16.53
C LEU A 109 -3.25 -11.81 17.76
N LEU A 110 -3.10 -10.49 17.80
CA LEU A 110 -2.50 -9.81 18.97
C LEU A 110 -3.33 -10.04 20.25
N LYS A 111 -4.66 -9.99 20.16
CA LYS A 111 -5.54 -10.33 21.29
C LYS A 111 -5.38 -11.80 21.72
N GLN A 112 -5.33 -12.71 20.76
CA GLN A 112 -5.09 -14.13 21.03
C GLN A 112 -3.73 -14.37 21.70
N ALA A 113 -2.71 -13.56 21.39
CA ALA A 113 -1.40 -13.62 22.04
C ALA A 113 -1.49 -13.29 23.53
N ASP A 114 -2.24 -12.23 23.87
CA ASP A 114 -2.48 -11.83 25.25
C ASP A 114 -3.30 -12.88 26.01
N GLU A 115 -4.28 -13.49 25.37
CA GLU A 115 -5.07 -14.59 25.94
C GLU A 115 -4.20 -15.84 26.19
N ALA A 116 -3.37 -16.23 25.23
CA ALA A 116 -2.41 -17.32 25.41
C ALA A 116 -1.46 -17.03 26.57
N ARG A 117 -0.94 -15.81 26.68
CA ARG A 117 -0.06 -15.43 27.78
C ARG A 117 -0.72 -15.58 29.16
N LYS A 118 -2.02 -15.25 29.26
CA LYS A 118 -2.75 -15.26 30.53
C LYS A 118 -3.34 -16.63 30.87
N LYS A 119 -4.01 -17.28 29.92
CA LYS A 119 -4.82 -18.49 30.17
C LYS A 119 -4.03 -19.78 29.95
N PHE A 120 -3.32 -19.88 28.82
CA PHE A 120 -2.62 -21.12 28.44
C PHE A 120 -1.56 -21.49 29.47
N TRP A 121 -0.74 -20.53 29.91
CA TRP A 121 0.33 -20.79 30.88
C TRP A 121 -0.14 -20.94 32.33
N GLN A 122 -1.41 -20.61 32.62
CA GLN A 122 -2.02 -20.90 33.93
C GLN A 122 -2.61 -22.31 33.99
N ALA A 123 -2.80 -22.97 32.84
CA ALA A 123 -3.24 -24.35 32.80
C ALA A 123 -2.14 -25.29 33.31
N GLY A 124 -2.53 -26.32 34.05
CA GLY A 124 -1.59 -27.30 34.61
C GLY A 124 -0.93 -28.22 33.58
N SER A 125 -1.44 -28.24 32.34
CA SER A 125 -0.92 -29.08 31.26
C SER A 125 -1.13 -28.43 29.88
N ILE A 126 -0.36 -28.89 28.88
CA ILE A 126 -0.49 -28.41 27.49
C ILE A 126 -1.87 -28.76 26.88
N PRO A 127 -2.40 -29.99 27.04
CA PRO A 127 -3.75 -30.32 26.56
C PRO A 127 -4.84 -29.43 27.18
N ASP A 128 -4.77 -29.17 28.48
CA ASP A 128 -5.73 -28.27 29.15
C ASP A 128 -5.57 -26.83 28.64
N GLY A 129 -4.32 -26.39 28.45
CA GLY A 129 -4.01 -25.08 27.87
C GLY A 129 -4.60 -24.89 26.48
N VAL A 130 -4.50 -25.89 25.60
CA VAL A 130 -5.09 -25.89 24.25
C VAL A 130 -6.60 -25.67 24.30
N LEU A 131 -7.29 -26.31 25.26
CA LEU A 131 -8.74 -26.16 25.45
C LEU A 131 -9.16 -24.77 25.95
N THR A 132 -8.27 -24.03 26.62
CA THR A 132 -8.54 -22.63 27.04
C THR A 132 -8.47 -21.63 25.88
N LEU A 133 -7.90 -22.02 24.75
CA LEU A 133 -7.73 -21.19 23.56
C LEU A 133 -8.84 -21.43 22.54
N HIS A 134 -9.24 -20.37 21.84
CA HIS A 134 -10.22 -20.47 20.75
C HIS A 134 -9.72 -21.39 19.62
N GLU A 135 -10.62 -22.12 18.96
CA GLU A 135 -10.30 -23.06 17.87
C GLU A 135 -9.51 -22.40 16.74
N ASP A 136 -9.97 -21.25 16.25
CA ASP A 136 -9.25 -20.45 15.23
C ASP A 136 -7.94 -19.76 15.68
N SER A 137 -7.42 -20.05 16.88
CA SER A 137 -6.23 -19.36 17.39
C SER A 137 -4.95 -19.87 16.77
N ALA A 138 -4.12 -18.94 16.27
CA ALA A 138 -2.78 -19.27 15.77
C ALA A 138 -1.91 -19.92 16.86
N PHE A 139 -2.10 -19.52 18.12
CA PHE A 139 -1.39 -20.08 19.28
C PHE A 139 -1.87 -21.49 19.61
N ARG A 140 -3.16 -21.77 19.44
CA ARG A 140 -3.73 -23.11 19.60
C ARG A 140 -3.17 -24.07 18.56
N TYR A 141 -3.15 -23.64 17.29
CA TYR A 141 -2.56 -24.42 16.20
C TYR A 141 -1.10 -24.81 16.49
N ILE A 142 -0.27 -23.88 16.95
CA ILE A 142 1.13 -24.18 17.33
C ILE A 142 1.20 -25.18 18.49
N ALA A 143 0.36 -25.00 19.52
CA ALA A 143 0.32 -25.89 20.67
C ALA A 143 -0.09 -27.32 20.29
N GLU A 144 -1.10 -27.46 19.42
CA GLU A 144 -1.54 -28.75 18.90
C GLU A 144 -0.47 -29.42 18.03
N GLU A 145 0.16 -28.69 17.10
CA GLU A 145 1.22 -29.26 16.26
C GLU A 145 2.48 -29.64 17.06
N GLY A 146 2.79 -28.90 18.12
CA GLY A 146 3.84 -29.25 19.08
C GLY A 146 3.49 -30.52 19.88
N SER A 147 2.26 -30.62 20.39
CA SER A 147 1.80 -31.79 21.16
C SER A 147 1.79 -33.05 20.28
N LYS A 148 1.17 -32.97 19.09
CA LYS A 148 1.14 -34.09 18.13
C LYS A 148 2.55 -34.55 17.76
N ALA A 149 3.48 -33.62 17.53
CA ALA A 149 4.87 -33.95 17.23
C ALA A 149 5.57 -34.65 18.40
N SER A 150 5.26 -34.27 19.64
CA SER A 150 5.81 -34.93 20.83
C SER A 150 5.25 -36.35 21.03
N GLU A 151 3.98 -36.59 20.71
CA GLU A 151 3.33 -37.89 20.87
C GLU A 151 3.72 -38.89 19.77
N HIS A 152 3.87 -38.41 18.53
CA HIS A 152 4.11 -39.28 17.36
C HIS A 152 5.59 -39.57 17.09
N HIS A 153 6.51 -39.08 17.91
CA HIS A 153 7.95 -39.29 17.72
C HIS A 153 8.34 -40.77 17.66
N GLU A 154 7.65 -41.62 18.43
CA GLU A 154 7.93 -43.08 18.52
C GLU A 154 7.33 -43.89 17.36
N SER A 155 6.52 -43.29 16.49
CA SER A 155 5.57 -44.05 15.65
C SER A 155 5.98 -44.41 14.21
N SER A 156 7.15 -44.00 13.67
CA SER A 156 7.69 -44.53 12.38
C SER A 156 8.92 -43.74 11.88
N MET A 157 9.91 -44.44 11.30
CA MET A 157 11.04 -43.97 10.43
C MET A 157 11.92 -42.79 10.93
N LEU A 158 11.52 -42.12 12.00
CA LEU A 158 12.06 -40.88 12.53
C LEU A 158 12.75 -41.09 13.88
N GLU A 159 12.81 -42.32 14.37
CA GLU A 159 13.49 -42.74 15.60
C GLU A 159 15.00 -42.39 15.58
N GLN A 160 15.58 -42.23 14.39
CA GLN A 160 16.98 -41.81 14.22
C GLN A 160 17.18 -40.29 14.37
N ILE A 161 16.11 -39.49 14.38
CA ILE A 161 16.18 -38.03 14.54
C ILE A 161 16.01 -37.73 16.01
N ASP A 162 16.85 -36.85 16.55
CA ASP A 162 16.73 -36.39 17.93
C ASP A 162 15.38 -35.69 18.20
N PHE A 163 14.74 -36.00 19.33
CA PHE A 163 13.43 -35.48 19.73
C PHE A 163 13.35 -33.95 19.68
N ASN A 164 14.41 -33.26 20.13
CA ASN A 164 14.46 -31.79 20.10
C ASN A 164 14.41 -31.25 18.67
N SER A 165 15.19 -31.86 17.78
CA SER A 165 15.22 -31.49 16.36
C SER A 165 13.86 -31.71 15.69
N TRP A 166 13.19 -32.83 15.99
CA TRP A 166 11.88 -33.15 15.43
C TRP A 166 10.78 -32.17 15.88
N VAL A 167 10.63 -31.97 17.20
CA VAL A 167 9.63 -31.04 17.75
C VAL A 167 9.92 -29.61 17.33
N GLY A 168 11.19 -29.19 17.37
CA GLY A 168 11.63 -27.87 16.92
C GLY A 168 11.25 -27.62 15.45
N MET A 169 11.46 -28.58 14.57
CA MET A 169 11.09 -28.47 13.15
C MET A 169 9.57 -28.45 12.94
N SER A 170 8.79 -29.20 13.72
CA SER A 170 7.32 -29.15 13.66
C SER A 170 6.79 -27.76 14.04
N ILE A 171 7.26 -27.22 15.18
CA ILE A 171 6.89 -25.88 15.64
C ILE A 171 7.33 -24.81 14.64
N GLN A 172 8.54 -24.93 14.08
CA GLN A 172 9.05 -24.00 13.08
C GLN A 172 8.17 -23.98 11.81
N ARG A 173 7.74 -25.14 11.31
CA ARG A 173 6.79 -25.23 10.19
C ARG A 173 5.44 -24.57 10.51
N ALA A 174 4.97 -24.70 11.74
CA ALA A 174 3.75 -24.02 12.19
C ALA A 174 3.92 -22.49 12.21
N ILE A 175 5.05 -21.97 12.70
CA ILE A 175 5.40 -20.54 12.69
C ILE A 175 5.41 -20.01 11.25
N GLU A 176 6.06 -20.73 10.33
CA GLU A 176 6.15 -20.33 8.91
C GLU A 176 4.78 -20.29 8.24
N THR A 177 3.92 -21.27 8.53
CA THR A 177 2.54 -21.31 8.03
C THR A 177 1.76 -20.06 8.46
N ILE A 178 1.88 -19.66 9.73
CA ILE A 178 1.24 -18.45 10.25
C ILE A 178 1.84 -17.19 9.61
N GLY A 179 3.17 -17.13 9.47
CA GLY A 179 3.88 -16.02 8.82
C GLY A 179 3.43 -15.82 7.37
N ASN A 180 3.30 -16.90 6.60
CA ASN A 180 2.83 -16.86 5.23
C ASN A 180 1.39 -16.34 5.13
N ARG A 181 0.50 -16.80 6.01
CA ARG A 181 -0.90 -16.29 6.08
C ARG A 181 -0.96 -14.79 6.35
N LEU A 182 -0.10 -14.28 7.24
CA LEU A 182 0.01 -12.85 7.53
C LEU A 182 0.57 -12.03 6.36
N GLN A 183 1.37 -12.63 5.47
CA GLN A 183 1.91 -11.97 4.27
C GLN A 183 0.94 -11.93 3.09
N ASN A 184 -0.07 -12.81 3.06
CA ASN A 184 -1.06 -12.83 2.00
C ASN A 184 -1.74 -11.46 1.83
N GLY A 185 -1.94 -11.03 0.58
CA GLY A 185 -2.58 -9.75 0.25
C GLY A 185 -1.67 -8.52 0.37
N LEU A 186 -0.55 -8.57 1.11
CA LEU A 186 0.38 -7.43 1.19
C LEU A 186 1.06 -7.17 -0.16
N ALA A 187 1.33 -8.22 -0.94
CA ALA A 187 1.87 -8.10 -2.29
C ALA A 187 0.96 -7.23 -3.18
N PHE A 188 -0.36 -7.34 -3.06
CA PHE A 188 -1.29 -6.50 -3.80
C PHE A 188 -1.16 -5.02 -3.43
N LEU A 189 -1.12 -4.69 -2.13
CA LEU A 189 -0.90 -3.31 -1.68
C LEU A 189 0.44 -2.75 -2.18
N ALA A 190 1.50 -3.56 -2.15
CA ALA A 190 2.81 -3.16 -2.67
C ALA A 190 2.77 -2.89 -4.18
N THR A 191 2.13 -3.77 -4.95
CA THR A 191 1.95 -3.60 -6.39
C THR A 191 1.09 -2.38 -6.71
N VAL A 192 -0.04 -2.18 -6.02
CA VAL A 192 -0.89 -1.00 -6.23
C VAL A 192 -0.13 0.28 -5.91
N GLY A 193 0.59 0.29 -4.77
CA GLY A 193 1.38 1.44 -4.34
C GLY A 193 2.47 1.86 -5.34
N SER A 194 3.09 0.89 -6.03
CA SER A 194 4.13 1.18 -7.03
C SER A 194 3.58 1.44 -8.43
N THR A 195 2.46 0.81 -8.81
CA THR A 195 1.94 0.86 -10.20
C THR A 195 0.88 1.93 -10.43
N ALA A 196 0.05 2.26 -9.43
CA ALA A 196 -1.04 3.24 -9.58
C ALA A 196 -0.59 4.63 -10.08
N PRO A 197 0.56 5.20 -9.67
CA PRO A 197 1.03 6.48 -10.22
C PRO A 197 1.31 6.41 -11.72
N PHE A 198 1.86 5.29 -12.20
CA PHE A 198 2.14 5.07 -13.61
C PHE A 198 0.87 4.84 -14.42
N VAL A 199 -0.13 4.19 -13.85
CA VAL A 199 -1.47 4.07 -14.46
C VAL A 199 -2.10 5.45 -14.62
N GLY A 200 -2.01 6.32 -13.61
CA GLY A 200 -2.45 7.71 -13.70
C GLY A 200 -1.71 8.51 -14.77
N LEU A 201 -0.38 8.44 -14.77
CA LEU A 201 0.48 9.08 -15.77
C LEU A 201 0.12 8.64 -17.19
N PHE A 202 -0.08 7.33 -17.42
CA PHE A 202 -0.52 6.79 -18.70
C PHE A 202 -1.85 7.43 -19.15
N GLY A 203 -2.82 7.55 -18.23
CA GLY A 203 -4.08 8.23 -18.50
C GLY A 203 -3.90 9.68 -18.96
N THR A 204 -2.97 10.42 -18.34
CA THR A 204 -2.69 11.81 -18.74
C THR A 204 -2.02 11.92 -20.10
N VAL A 205 -1.07 11.02 -20.39
CA VAL A 205 -0.35 11.01 -21.66
C VAL A 205 -1.32 10.70 -22.79
N TRP A 206 -2.22 9.73 -22.58
CA TRP A 206 -3.25 9.39 -23.55
C TRP A 206 -4.23 10.54 -23.78
N GLY A 207 -4.71 11.17 -22.71
CA GLY A 207 -5.66 12.29 -22.80
C GLY A 207 -5.08 13.50 -23.54
N ILE A 208 -3.82 13.86 -23.24
CA ILE A 208 -3.11 14.94 -23.94
C ILE A 208 -2.89 14.57 -25.42
N TYR A 209 -2.51 13.32 -25.71
CA TYR A 209 -2.34 12.85 -27.08
C TYR A 209 -3.64 12.96 -27.89
N HIS A 210 -4.77 12.51 -27.34
CA HIS A 210 -6.07 12.61 -28.01
C HIS A 210 -6.47 14.07 -28.24
N ALA A 211 -6.28 14.94 -27.24
CA ALA A 211 -6.57 16.37 -27.34
C ALA A 211 -5.77 17.04 -28.48
N LEU A 212 -4.45 16.81 -28.52
CA LEU A 212 -3.58 17.40 -29.54
C LEU A 212 -3.90 16.87 -30.94
N THR A 213 -4.28 15.59 -31.06
CA THR A 213 -4.70 14.99 -32.33
C THR A 213 -5.98 15.63 -32.84
N ALA A 214 -6.98 15.85 -31.98
CA ALA A 214 -8.23 16.51 -32.36
C ALA A 214 -8.01 17.95 -32.83
N ILE A 215 -7.11 18.70 -32.17
CA ILE A 215 -6.74 20.06 -32.59
C ILE A 215 -5.99 20.06 -33.92
N GLY A 216 -5.08 19.10 -34.11
CA GLY A 216 -4.34 18.95 -35.36
C GLY A 216 -5.25 18.68 -36.56
N ILE A 217 -6.26 17.83 -36.38
CA ILE A 217 -7.28 17.55 -37.41
C ILE A 217 -8.16 18.78 -37.68
N ALA A 218 -8.52 19.54 -36.65
CA ALA A 218 -9.36 20.73 -36.79
C ALA A 218 -8.66 21.93 -37.45
N GLY A 219 -7.32 21.92 -37.53
CA GLY A 219 -6.52 22.97 -38.17
C GLY A 219 -6.54 24.34 -37.49
N GLN A 220 -7.24 24.49 -36.36
CA GLN A 220 -7.28 25.71 -35.56
C GLN A 220 -6.76 25.46 -34.15
N ALA A 221 -5.53 25.89 -33.89
CA ALA A 221 -4.95 25.89 -32.56
C ALA A 221 -5.34 27.17 -31.82
N SER A 222 -6.38 27.12 -30.99
CA SER A 222 -6.70 28.18 -30.01
C SER A 222 -6.51 27.64 -28.59
N ILE A 223 -5.95 28.46 -27.68
CA ILE A 223 -5.73 28.08 -26.27
C ILE A 223 -7.01 27.54 -25.61
N ASP A 224 -8.16 28.15 -25.90
CA ASP A 224 -9.46 27.75 -25.33
C ASP A 224 -9.87 26.31 -25.70
N LYS A 225 -9.36 25.78 -26.82
CA LYS A 225 -9.60 24.40 -27.27
C LYS A 225 -8.65 23.39 -26.65
N VAL A 226 -7.48 23.84 -26.17
CA VAL A 226 -6.44 22.99 -25.56
C VAL A 226 -6.62 22.91 -24.05
N ALA A 227 -6.98 24.03 -23.41
CA ALA A 227 -6.94 24.16 -21.95
C ALA A 227 -7.86 23.16 -21.23
N GLY A 228 -9.06 22.91 -21.76
CA GLY A 228 -10.02 21.97 -21.17
C GLY A 228 -9.53 20.52 -21.16
N PRO A 229 -9.30 19.90 -22.34
CA PRO A 229 -8.86 18.51 -22.41
C PRO A 229 -7.53 18.21 -21.68
N VAL A 230 -6.61 19.17 -21.68
CA VAL A 230 -5.35 19.05 -20.92
C VAL A 230 -5.60 19.09 -19.42
N GLY A 231 -6.46 20.00 -18.95
CA GLY A 231 -6.84 20.09 -17.53
C GLY A 231 -7.54 18.83 -17.04
N GLU A 232 -8.47 18.28 -17.81
CA GLU A 232 -9.15 17.02 -17.51
C GLU A 232 -8.17 15.85 -17.44
N SER A 233 -7.19 15.81 -18.33
CA SER A 233 -6.16 14.78 -18.32
C SER A 233 -5.37 14.79 -17.00
N LEU A 234 -5.01 15.97 -16.45
CA LEU A 234 -4.24 16.07 -15.20
C LEU A 234 -4.95 15.42 -13.99
N ILE A 235 -6.28 15.33 -14.00
CA ILE A 235 -7.05 14.65 -12.95
C ILE A 235 -6.67 13.17 -12.86
N MET A 236 -6.29 12.52 -13.97
CA MET A 236 -5.92 11.10 -13.98
C MET A 236 -4.63 10.84 -13.19
N THR A 237 -3.63 11.71 -13.27
CA THR A 237 -2.43 11.62 -12.42
C THR A 237 -2.76 11.85 -10.94
N ALA A 238 -3.61 12.84 -10.65
CA ALA A 238 -4.04 13.10 -9.28
C ALA A 238 -4.77 11.88 -8.69
N MET A 239 -5.62 11.22 -9.47
CA MET A 239 -6.28 9.96 -9.09
C MET A 239 -5.27 8.83 -8.87
N GLY A 240 -4.28 8.67 -9.75
CA GLY A 240 -3.21 7.69 -9.57
C GLY A 240 -2.47 7.84 -8.24
N LEU A 241 -2.14 9.08 -7.86
CA LEU A 241 -1.52 9.39 -6.58
C LEU A 241 -2.47 9.17 -5.40
N ALA A 242 -3.74 9.56 -5.54
CA ALA A 242 -4.75 9.37 -4.51
C ALA A 242 -4.98 7.88 -4.17
N VAL A 243 -4.79 6.98 -5.15
CA VAL A 243 -4.85 5.52 -4.95
C VAL A 243 -3.53 4.98 -4.38
N ALA A 244 -2.39 5.47 -4.86
CA ALA A 244 -1.07 4.98 -4.46
C ALA A 244 -0.72 5.28 -3.00
N VAL A 245 -1.00 6.50 -2.53
CA VAL A 245 -0.58 6.96 -1.20
C VAL A 245 -1.16 6.09 -0.07
N PRO A 246 -2.49 5.83 -0.02
CA PRO A 246 -3.06 4.93 0.98
C PRO A 246 -2.51 3.50 0.89
N ALA A 247 -2.24 3.01 -0.32
CA ALA A 247 -1.71 1.65 -0.51
C ALA A 247 -0.30 1.49 0.08
N VAL A 248 0.59 2.44 -0.17
CA VAL A 248 1.96 2.43 0.36
C VAL A 248 1.96 2.59 1.88
N LEU A 249 1.17 3.53 2.41
CA LEU A 249 1.06 3.75 3.86
C LEU A 249 0.48 2.53 4.57
N GLY A 250 -0.60 1.95 4.00
CA GLY A 250 -1.19 0.71 4.46
C GLY A 250 -0.16 -0.41 4.47
N TYR A 251 0.50 -0.68 3.35
CA TYR A 251 1.52 -1.73 3.24
C TYR A 251 2.57 -1.62 4.36
N ASN A 252 3.18 -0.44 4.51
CA ASN A 252 4.23 -0.22 5.51
C ASN A 252 3.73 -0.42 6.94
N TRP A 253 2.52 0.06 7.24
CA TRP A 253 1.91 -0.13 8.56
C TRP A 253 1.60 -1.61 8.84
N LEU A 254 1.01 -2.32 7.87
CA LEU A 254 0.72 -3.75 7.99
C LEU A 254 1.99 -4.60 8.18
N VAL A 255 3.07 -4.32 7.43
CA VAL A 255 4.36 -5.04 7.56
C VAL A 255 4.95 -4.84 8.96
N ARG A 256 4.95 -3.60 9.46
CA ARG A 256 5.45 -3.32 10.82
C ARG A 256 4.64 -4.08 11.87
N ARG A 257 3.32 -4.14 11.70
CA ARG A 257 2.43 -4.86 12.62
C ARG A 257 2.60 -6.39 12.53
N ASN A 258 2.86 -6.92 11.34
CA ASN A 258 3.22 -8.33 11.15
C ASN A 258 4.48 -8.71 11.92
N LYS A 259 5.49 -7.83 11.98
CA LYS A 259 6.71 -8.08 12.76
C LYS A 259 6.38 -8.30 14.24
N VAL A 260 5.55 -7.43 14.82
CA VAL A 260 5.13 -7.53 16.24
C VAL A 260 4.29 -8.79 16.49
N ALA A 261 3.38 -9.12 15.58
CA ALA A 261 2.59 -10.34 15.66
C ALA A 261 3.48 -11.59 15.64
N MET A 262 4.44 -11.65 14.71
CA MET A 262 5.36 -12.78 14.59
C MET A 262 6.34 -12.90 15.75
N GLU A 263 6.71 -11.79 16.39
CA GLU A 263 7.51 -11.81 17.62
C GLU A 263 6.75 -12.50 18.76
N ASN A 264 5.46 -12.18 18.95
CA ASN A 264 4.62 -12.86 19.95
C ASN A 264 4.46 -14.36 19.65
N VAL A 265 4.24 -14.71 18.38
CA VAL A 265 4.19 -16.11 17.92
C VAL A 265 5.49 -16.84 18.27
N ARG A 266 6.65 -16.30 17.91
CA ARG A 266 7.96 -16.90 18.20
C ARG A 266 8.23 -17.03 19.70
N ASN A 267 7.87 -16.03 20.49
CA ASN A 267 8.03 -16.06 21.94
C ASN A 267 7.20 -17.19 22.58
N PHE A 268 5.93 -17.33 22.16
CA PHE A 268 5.09 -18.44 22.61
C PHE A 268 5.64 -19.80 22.17
N SER A 269 6.01 -19.94 20.90
CA SER A 269 6.62 -21.16 20.36
C SER A 269 7.90 -21.57 21.08
N GLY A 270 8.76 -20.61 21.42
CA GLY A 270 9.99 -20.89 22.17
C GLY A 270 9.70 -21.42 23.58
N GLN A 271 8.75 -20.82 24.29
CA GLN A 271 8.32 -21.31 25.61
C GLN A 271 7.69 -22.71 25.51
N LEU A 272 6.84 -22.93 24.51
CA LEU A 272 6.21 -24.23 24.27
C LEU A 272 7.27 -25.30 23.99
N HIS A 273 8.24 -25.00 23.13
CA HIS A 273 9.32 -25.92 22.82
C HIS A 273 10.10 -26.32 24.10
N MET A 274 10.47 -25.35 24.94
CA MET A 274 11.16 -25.64 26.21
C MET A 274 10.34 -26.53 27.16
N VAL A 275 9.02 -26.32 27.24
CA VAL A 275 8.13 -27.15 28.07
C VAL A 275 7.96 -28.57 27.51
N LEU A 276 7.89 -28.72 26.19
CA LEU A 276 7.81 -30.05 25.56
C LEU A 276 9.12 -30.84 25.75
N LEU A 277 10.28 -30.17 25.66
CA LEU A 277 11.58 -30.78 25.91
C LEU A 277 11.73 -31.26 27.36
N SER A 278 11.36 -30.43 28.34
CA SER A 278 11.48 -30.81 29.76
C SER A 278 10.65 -32.05 30.10
N ARG A 279 9.53 -32.28 29.39
CA ARG A 279 8.74 -33.51 29.48
C ARG A 279 9.45 -34.70 28.82
N GLY A 280 10.02 -34.52 27.64
CA GLY A 280 10.80 -35.57 26.95
C GLY A 280 11.95 -36.12 27.81
N HIS A 281 12.68 -35.23 28.50
CA HIS A 281 13.74 -35.62 29.43
C HIS A 281 13.24 -36.35 30.70
N SER A 282 12.01 -36.08 31.17
CA SER A 282 11.44 -36.82 32.30
C SER A 282 10.99 -38.23 31.93
N GLN A 283 10.43 -38.41 30.72
CA GLN A 283 10.02 -39.73 30.24
C GLN A 283 11.23 -40.65 30.00
N ALA A 284 12.32 -40.12 29.45
CA ALA A 284 13.56 -40.87 29.22
C ALA A 284 14.31 -41.31 30.49
N LYS A 285 13.94 -40.81 31.68
CA LYS A 285 14.56 -41.16 32.96
C LYS A 285 13.76 -42.19 33.76
N VAL A 286 12.54 -42.50 33.32
CA VAL A 286 11.60 -43.41 34.00
C VAL A 286 11.47 -44.77 33.28
N GLY A 287 11.86 -44.85 32.00
CA GLY A 287 12.06 -46.11 31.27
C GLY A 287 13.49 -46.61 31.39
#